data_AF-A0A957U2E2-F1
#
_entry.id   AF-A0A957U2E2-F1
#
_cell.length_a   1.000
_cell.length_b   1.000
_cell.length_c   1.000
_cell.angle_alpha   90.00
_cell.angle_beta   90.00
_cell.angle_gamma   90.00
#
_symmetry.space_group_name_H-M   'P 1'
#
loop_
_entity.id
_entity.type
_entity.pdbx_description
1 polymer ?
#
loop_
_entity_poly.entity_id
_entity_poly.type
_entity_poly.pdbx_seq_one_letter_code
_entity_poly.pdbx_strand_id
1 'polypeptide(L)'
;MWSFLGIGAQKAGTTWLYSQLERHLQLAFPLGKEAHFWDRPHNATAIAGYLSQFANNADVAGEMTPSYATLPISVVREIHACNPHLRLIYLIRNPIDRAWSSALMALQRAQMTLDEASDAWFSDHFHSAASRKRGDYQACLQTWREVFPKQQMLVLRFEQITNEPEVLINRCFQHLGVAPLDPEQLRQHGCREKIFAGP
;
A
#
# COMPACT_ATOMS: atom_id res chain seq x y z
N MET A 1 19.38 2.94 -1.74
CA MET A 1 18.84 4.03 -0.87
C MET A 1 17.34 3.84 -0.67
N TRP A 2 16.81 4.03 0.55
CA TRP A 2 15.36 3.93 0.80
C TRP A 2 14.61 5.08 0.12
N SER A 3 13.78 4.77 -0.88
CA SER A 3 13.29 5.74 -1.87
C SER A 3 11.78 5.88 -1.93
N PHE A 4 11.01 4.85 -1.53
CA PHE A 4 9.55 4.93 -1.55
C PHE A 4 8.85 4.06 -0.49
N LEU A 5 7.58 4.39 -0.23
CA LEU A 5 6.64 3.60 0.56
C LEU A 5 5.31 3.40 -0.17
N GLY A 6 4.82 2.16 -0.22
CA GLY A 6 3.41 1.87 -0.50
C GLY A 6 2.62 1.84 0.80
N ILE A 7 1.91 2.93 1.10
CA ILE A 7 1.34 3.14 2.44
C ILE A 7 -0.03 2.50 2.63
N GLY A 8 -0.73 2.15 1.55
CA GLY A 8 -2.11 1.70 1.67
C GLY A 8 -2.87 1.63 0.36
N ALA A 9 -4.18 1.37 0.43
CA ALA A 9 -4.95 1.01 1.63
C ALA A 9 -5.12 -0.51 1.75
N GLN A 10 -5.26 -1.00 2.98
CA GLN A 10 -5.59 -2.41 3.19
C GLN A 10 -6.89 -2.77 2.45
N LYS A 11 -6.86 -3.91 1.73
CA LYS A 11 -7.96 -4.41 0.87
C LYS A 11 -8.29 -3.58 -0.36
N ALA A 12 -7.36 -2.72 -0.78
CA ALA A 12 -7.47 -1.95 -2.01
C ALA A 12 -6.57 -2.49 -3.15
N GLY A 13 -6.10 -3.74 -3.09
CA GLY A 13 -5.30 -4.33 -4.20
C GLY A 13 -3.79 -4.15 -4.09
N THR A 14 -3.26 -3.75 -2.93
CA THR A 14 -1.82 -3.55 -2.71
C THR A 14 -0.96 -4.79 -2.93
N THR A 15 -1.53 -6.00 -2.79
CA THR A 15 -0.80 -7.25 -3.06
C THR A 15 -0.53 -7.44 -4.55
N TRP A 16 -1.53 -7.18 -5.39
CA TRP A 16 -1.32 -7.17 -6.83
C TRP A 16 -0.34 -6.06 -7.22
N LEU A 17 -0.48 -4.85 -6.65
CA LEU A 17 0.43 -3.76 -6.99
C LEU A 17 1.87 -4.11 -6.62
N TYR A 18 2.09 -4.68 -5.42
CA TYR A 18 3.39 -5.17 -5.00
C TYR A 18 3.94 -6.23 -5.98
N SER A 19 3.13 -7.22 -6.37
CA SER A 19 3.57 -8.28 -7.30
C SER A 19 3.90 -7.76 -8.70
N GLN A 20 3.30 -6.63 -9.12
CA GLN A 20 3.67 -5.98 -10.38
C GLN A 20 4.95 -5.17 -10.24
N LEU A 21 5.14 -4.44 -9.14
CA LEU A 21 6.31 -3.60 -8.95
C LEU A 21 7.58 -4.43 -8.71
N GLU A 22 7.50 -5.54 -7.97
CA GLU A 22 8.66 -6.39 -7.68
C GLU A 22 9.25 -7.08 -8.92
N ARG A 23 8.47 -7.18 -10.01
CA ARG A 23 8.93 -7.72 -11.29
C ARG A 23 9.81 -6.74 -12.08
N HIS A 24 9.86 -5.46 -11.71
CA HIS A 24 10.63 -4.45 -12.43
C HIS A 24 12.10 -4.46 -12.01
N LEU A 25 13.03 -4.61 -12.96
CA LEU A 25 14.46 -4.82 -12.68
C LEU A 25 15.15 -3.68 -11.90
N GLN A 26 14.62 -2.45 -11.97
CA GLN A 26 15.15 -1.28 -11.25
C GLN A 26 14.48 -1.02 -9.90
N LEU A 27 13.57 -1.90 -9.46
CA LEU A 27 12.89 -1.79 -8.18
C LEU A 27 13.32 -2.92 -7.25
N ALA A 28 13.63 -2.57 -6.00
CA ALA A 28 14.00 -3.55 -4.99
C ALA A 28 13.06 -3.47 -3.77
N PHE A 29 12.74 -4.63 -3.21
CA PHE A 29 11.95 -4.78 -1.99
C PHE A 29 12.71 -5.63 -0.96
N PRO A 30 13.77 -5.10 -0.31
CA PRO A 30 14.65 -5.90 0.56
C PRO A 30 13.95 -6.56 1.75
N LEU A 31 12.84 -5.97 2.19
CA LEU A 31 12.03 -6.45 3.31
C LEU A 31 10.81 -7.27 2.85
N GLY A 32 10.63 -7.46 1.55
CA GLY A 32 9.39 -7.98 0.97
C GLY A 32 8.18 -7.08 1.24
N LYS A 33 7.00 -7.68 1.22
CA LYS A 33 5.72 -6.99 1.47
C LYS A 33 5.35 -7.04 2.96
N GLU A 34 4.74 -5.96 3.44
CA GLU A 34 4.21 -5.83 4.80
C GLU A 34 5.27 -5.98 5.91
N ALA A 35 6.32 -5.17 5.87
CA ALA A 35 7.38 -5.19 6.88
C ALA A 35 6.89 -4.81 8.28
N HIS A 36 5.81 -4.02 8.38
CA HIS A 36 5.20 -3.62 9.65
C HIS A 36 6.20 -3.00 10.65
N PHE A 37 7.15 -2.22 10.14
CA PHE A 37 8.15 -1.55 10.98
C PHE A 37 7.54 -0.32 11.66
N TRP A 38 6.97 0.59 10.88
CA TRP A 38 6.48 1.89 11.36
C TRP A 38 5.16 1.82 12.15
N ASP A 39 4.42 0.71 12.08
CA ASP A 39 3.20 0.49 12.84
C ASP A 39 3.39 -0.40 14.08
N ARG A 40 4.65 -0.66 14.46
CA ARG A 40 5.06 -1.34 15.69
C ARG A 40 5.98 -0.45 16.52
N PRO A 41 6.13 -0.70 17.83
CA PRO A 41 7.11 0.03 18.64
C PRO A 41 8.54 -0.11 18.08
N HIS A 42 9.25 1.00 17.93
CA HIS A 42 10.63 1.07 17.46
C HIS A 42 11.40 2.19 18.17
N ASN A 43 12.72 2.19 18.02
CA ASN A 43 13.62 3.22 18.54
C ASN A 43 14.68 3.59 17.50
N ALA A 44 15.54 4.57 17.80
CA ALA A 44 16.57 5.05 16.88
C ALA A 44 17.50 3.94 16.35
N THR A 45 17.90 2.98 17.19
CA THR A 45 18.72 1.84 16.78
C THR A 45 17.98 0.93 15.80
N ALA A 46 16.70 0.66 16.05
CA ALA A 46 15.86 -0.11 15.16
C ALA A 46 15.65 0.60 13.82
N ILE A 47 15.51 1.93 13.81
CA ILE A 47 15.39 2.73 12.59
C ILE A 47 16.68 2.62 11.76
N ALA A 48 17.85 2.76 12.39
CA ALA A 48 19.12 2.58 11.69
C ALA A 48 19.25 1.17 11.08
N GLY A 49 18.84 0.14 11.82
CA GLY A 49 18.79 -1.25 11.35
C GLY A 49 17.80 -1.48 10.20
N TYR A 50 16.64 -0.81 10.23
CA TYR A 50 15.66 -0.82 9.14
C TYR A 50 16.22 -0.13 7.89
N LEU A 51 16.80 1.06 8.03
CA LEU A 51 17.34 1.84 6.92
C LEU A 51 18.54 1.15 6.26
N SER A 52 19.35 0.42 7.02
CA SER A 52 20.51 -0.31 6.49
C SER A 52 20.12 -1.41 5.49
N GLN A 53 18.91 -1.96 5.58
CA GLN A 53 18.39 -2.94 4.61
C GLN A 53 18.26 -2.36 3.19
N PHE A 54 18.15 -1.03 3.08
CA PHE A 54 18.04 -0.32 1.79
C PHE A 54 19.37 0.25 1.29
N ALA A 55 20.45 0.18 2.08
CA ALA A 55 21.73 0.82 1.78
C ALA A 55 22.48 0.13 0.63
N ASN A 56 22.40 -1.20 0.54
CA ASN A 56 23.17 -2.00 -0.43
C ASN A 56 22.48 -2.18 -1.80
N ASN A 57 21.39 -1.46 -2.05
CA ASN A 57 20.67 -1.56 -3.32
C ASN A 57 21.17 -0.46 -4.27
N ALA A 58 21.71 -0.87 -5.42
CA ALA A 58 22.01 0.02 -6.55
C ALA A 58 20.74 0.59 -7.20
N ASP A 59 19.58 -0.02 -6.89
CA ASP A 59 18.27 0.27 -7.45
C ASP A 59 17.40 1.17 -6.55
N VAL A 60 16.23 1.56 -7.06
CA VAL A 60 15.19 2.26 -6.31
C VAL A 60 14.52 1.27 -5.36
N ALA A 61 14.86 1.37 -4.07
CA ALA A 61 14.39 0.42 -3.05
C ALA A 61 13.29 1.00 -2.17
N GLY A 62 12.30 0.19 -1.80
CA GLY A 62 11.20 0.60 -0.95
C GLY A 62 10.50 -0.58 -0.27
N GLU A 63 9.44 -0.28 0.47
CA GLU A 63 8.58 -1.30 1.06
C GLU A 63 7.11 -0.94 0.87
N MET A 64 6.22 -1.91 1.07
CA MET A 64 4.77 -1.69 0.99
C MET A 64 4.05 -2.34 2.16
N THR A 65 3.56 -1.50 3.08
CA THR A 65 2.79 -1.93 4.24
C THR A 65 1.47 -1.16 4.29
N PRO A 66 0.33 -1.78 3.90
CA PRO A 66 -0.93 -1.05 3.69
C PRO A 66 -1.59 -0.43 4.93
N SER A 67 -1.16 -0.81 6.13
CA SER A 67 -1.59 -0.19 7.39
C SER A 67 -0.98 1.21 7.59
N TYR A 68 0.11 1.54 6.90
CA TYR A 68 0.82 2.80 7.11
C TYR A 68 -0.03 4.03 6.78
N ALA A 69 -1.03 3.91 5.91
CA ALA A 69 -1.99 4.97 5.60
C ALA A 69 -2.64 5.56 6.86
N THR A 70 -2.78 4.75 7.92
CA THR A 70 -3.43 5.13 9.17
C THR A 70 -2.46 5.49 10.31
N LEU A 71 -1.16 5.65 10.01
CA LEU A 71 -0.16 6.02 11.01
C LEU A 71 -0.49 7.38 11.65
N PRO A 72 -0.16 7.57 12.94
CA PRO A 72 -0.27 8.87 13.57
C PRO A 72 0.74 9.84 12.97
N ILE A 73 0.40 11.13 12.98
CA ILE A 73 1.24 12.18 12.37
C ILE A 73 2.66 12.23 12.96
N SER A 74 2.84 11.87 14.23
CA SER A 74 4.15 11.80 14.86
C SER A 74 5.09 10.83 14.14
N VAL A 75 4.58 9.64 13.79
CA VAL A 75 5.35 8.62 13.03
C VAL A 75 5.56 9.07 11.58
N VAL A 76 4.58 9.74 10.97
CA VAL A 76 4.76 10.29 9.61
C VAL A 76 5.87 11.35 9.57
N ARG A 77 5.97 12.19 10.61
CA ARG A 77 7.07 13.17 10.75
C ARG A 77 8.42 12.49 10.97
N GLU A 78 8.46 11.38 11.70
CA GLU A 78 9.67 10.57 11.89
C GLU A 78 10.15 9.93 10.58
N ILE A 79 9.21 9.37 9.80
CA ILE A 79 9.47 8.87 8.43
C ILE A 79 10.06 9.98 7.55
N HIS A 80 9.47 11.18 7.58
CA HIS A 80 9.96 12.33 6.83
C HIS A 80 11.35 12.79 7.29
N ALA A 81 11.64 12.76 8.60
CA ALA A 81 12.96 13.09 9.12
C ALA A 81 14.04 12.11 8.64
N CYS A 82 13.68 10.84 8.40
CA CYS A 82 14.59 9.85 7.83
C CYS A 82 14.84 10.07 6.33
N ASN A 83 13.81 10.42 5.57
CA ASN A 83 13.96 10.81 4.17
C ASN A 83 12.86 11.81 3.73
N PRO A 84 13.18 13.11 3.57
CA PRO A 84 12.21 14.12 3.16
C PRO A 84 11.83 14.02 1.67
N HIS A 85 12.60 13.30 0.85
CA HIS A 85 12.36 13.10 -0.58
C HIS A 85 11.65 11.79 -0.92
N LEU A 86 11.20 11.05 0.11
CA LEU A 86 10.52 9.78 -0.04
C LEU A 86 9.27 9.91 -0.92
N ARG A 87 9.07 8.95 -1.83
CA ARG A 87 7.87 8.89 -2.68
C ARG A 87 6.83 7.95 -2.07
N LEU A 88 5.56 8.32 -2.16
CA LEU A 88 4.45 7.64 -1.51
C LEU A 88 3.46 7.14 -2.55
N ILE A 89 3.11 5.86 -2.48
CA ILE A 89 2.03 5.28 -3.28
C ILE A 89 0.86 4.94 -2.37
N TYR A 90 -0.32 5.46 -2.73
CA TYR A 90 -1.56 5.22 -1.99
C TYR A 90 -2.67 4.77 -2.94
N LEU A 91 -3.01 3.49 -2.86
CA LEU A 91 -4.02 2.83 -3.67
C LEU A 91 -5.33 2.74 -2.87
N ILE A 92 -6.35 3.48 -3.29
CA ILE A 92 -7.67 3.50 -2.64
C ILE A 92 -8.68 2.66 -3.42
N ARG A 93 -9.78 2.29 -2.77
CA ARG A 93 -10.89 1.53 -3.35
C ARG A 93 -12.19 2.19 -2.91
N ASN A 94 -13.34 1.92 -3.54
CA ASN A 94 -14.62 2.23 -2.92
C ASN A 94 -14.62 1.80 -1.42
N PRO A 95 -14.91 2.71 -0.47
CA PRO A 95 -14.79 2.41 0.96
C PRO A 95 -15.74 1.31 1.43
N ILE A 96 -16.90 1.13 0.77
CA ILE A 96 -17.86 0.06 1.04
C ILE A 96 -17.24 -1.29 0.64
N ASP A 97 -16.76 -1.41 -0.60
CA ASP A 97 -16.16 -2.65 -1.10
C ASP A 97 -14.87 -3.00 -0.34
N ARG A 98 -14.11 -1.99 0.08
CA ARG A 98 -12.93 -2.16 0.95
C ARG A 98 -13.35 -2.74 2.31
N ALA A 99 -14.41 -2.20 2.92
CA ALA A 99 -14.92 -2.68 4.20
C ALA A 99 -15.45 -4.12 4.09
N TRP A 100 -16.20 -4.41 3.02
CA TRP A 100 -16.66 -5.77 2.72
C TRP A 100 -15.50 -6.75 2.56
N SER A 101 -14.51 -6.42 1.73
CA SER A 101 -13.32 -7.25 1.55
C SER A 101 -12.52 -7.43 2.85
N SER A 102 -12.55 -6.44 3.75
CA SER A 102 -11.96 -6.54 5.08
C SER A 102 -12.73 -7.49 6.00
N ALA A 103 -14.07 -7.53 5.91
CA ALA A 103 -14.90 -8.47 6.65
C ALA A 103 -14.63 -9.90 6.18
N LEU A 104 -14.61 -10.16 4.87
CA LEU A 104 -14.26 -11.47 4.32
C LEU A 104 -12.88 -11.97 4.79
N MET A 105 -11.90 -11.05 4.85
CA MET A 105 -10.58 -11.39 5.38
C MET A 105 -10.61 -11.71 6.89
N ALA A 106 -11.46 -11.03 7.66
CA ALA A 106 -11.61 -11.29 9.09
C ALA A 106 -12.29 -12.64 9.34
N LEU A 107 -13.32 -13.00 8.55
CA LEU A 107 -13.93 -14.32 8.58
C LEU A 107 -12.92 -15.43 8.27
N GLN A 108 -12.14 -15.27 7.20
CA GLN A 108 -11.10 -16.23 6.84
C GLN A 108 -10.08 -16.43 7.99
N ARG A 109 -9.67 -15.35 8.66
CA ARG A 109 -8.76 -15.41 9.82
C ARG A 109 -9.40 -16.05 11.05
N ALA A 110 -10.70 -15.83 11.24
CA ALA A 110 -11.49 -16.47 12.29
C ALA A 110 -11.90 -17.90 11.96
N GLN A 111 -11.50 -18.42 10.78
CA GLN A 111 -11.93 -19.72 10.26
C GLN A 111 -13.46 -19.87 10.18
N MET A 112 -14.16 -18.76 9.90
CA MET A 112 -15.60 -18.71 9.73
C MET A 112 -15.95 -18.54 8.25
N THR A 113 -17.10 -19.07 7.87
CA THR A 113 -17.77 -18.88 6.59
C THR A 113 -18.74 -17.70 6.65
N LEU A 114 -19.26 -17.30 5.49
CA LEU A 114 -20.29 -16.25 5.41
C LEU A 114 -21.57 -16.65 6.15
N ASP A 115 -21.98 -17.92 6.05
CA ASP A 115 -23.22 -18.42 6.65
C ASP A 115 -23.14 -18.53 8.18
N GLU A 116 -21.94 -18.64 8.74
CA GLU A 116 -21.70 -18.66 10.18
C GLU A 116 -21.68 -17.25 10.81
N ALA A 117 -21.50 -16.21 10.00
CA ALA A 117 -21.41 -14.84 10.47
C ALA A 117 -22.80 -14.19 10.56
N SER A 118 -23.15 -13.66 11.73
CA SER A 118 -24.41 -12.94 11.91
C SER A 118 -24.33 -11.50 11.38
N ASP A 119 -25.49 -10.91 11.08
CA ASP A 119 -25.58 -9.49 10.72
C ASP A 119 -24.98 -8.58 11.81
N ALA A 120 -25.12 -8.96 13.08
CA ALA A 120 -24.51 -8.25 14.20
C ALA A 120 -22.98 -8.28 14.12
N TRP A 121 -22.38 -9.43 13.79
CA TRP A 121 -20.93 -9.56 13.60
C TRP A 121 -20.44 -8.63 12.47
N PHE A 122 -21.15 -8.61 11.34
CA PHE A 122 -20.80 -7.72 10.22
C PHE A 122 -20.93 -6.25 10.62
N SER A 123 -22.03 -5.88 11.29
CA SER A 123 -22.24 -4.53 11.80
C SER A 123 -21.10 -4.11 12.73
N ASP A 124 -20.72 -4.95 13.69
CA ASP A 124 -19.63 -4.68 14.62
C ASP A 124 -18.29 -4.50 13.89
N HIS A 125 -18.00 -5.36 12.91
CA HIS A 125 -16.78 -5.25 12.09
C HIS A 125 -16.75 -3.94 11.29
N PHE A 126 -17.85 -3.58 10.61
CA PHE A 126 -17.93 -2.36 9.81
C PHE A 126 -17.84 -1.09 10.66
N HIS A 127 -18.49 -1.08 11.84
CA HIS A 127 -18.48 0.06 12.75
C HIS A 127 -17.27 0.10 13.68
N SER A 128 -16.42 -0.93 13.69
CA SER A 128 -15.17 -0.93 14.45
C SER A 128 -14.31 0.30 14.13
N ALA A 129 -13.65 0.83 15.16
CA ALA A 129 -12.77 1.99 14.99
C ALA A 129 -11.67 1.72 13.94
N ALA A 130 -11.14 0.50 13.90
CA ALA A 130 -10.14 0.09 12.93
C ALA A 130 -10.67 0.07 11.49
N SER A 131 -11.88 -0.45 11.25
CA SER A 131 -12.46 -0.47 9.91
C SER A 131 -12.77 0.95 9.42
N ARG A 132 -13.38 1.79 10.26
CA ARG A 132 -13.67 3.20 9.92
C ARG A 132 -12.39 3.97 9.62
N LYS A 133 -11.36 3.85 10.47
CA LYS A 133 -10.06 4.51 10.26
C LYS A 133 -9.41 4.13 8.93
N ARG A 134 -9.47 2.86 8.52
CA ARG A 134 -8.91 2.39 7.23
C ARG A 134 -9.73 2.80 6.01
N GLY A 135 -11.00 3.16 6.20
CA GLY A 135 -11.90 3.69 5.15
C GLY A 135 -11.91 5.21 5.06
N ASP A 136 -11.42 5.92 6.07
CA ASP A 136 -11.33 7.38 6.08
C ASP A 136 -10.11 7.87 5.30
N TYR A 137 -10.22 7.81 3.97
CA TYR A 137 -9.15 8.24 3.07
C TYR A 137 -8.86 9.73 3.18
N GLN A 138 -9.85 10.55 3.53
CA GLN A 138 -9.66 11.98 3.69
C GLN A 138 -8.74 12.26 4.88
N ALA A 139 -9.01 11.69 6.06
CA ALA A 139 -8.15 11.85 7.23
C ALA A 139 -6.74 11.28 7.01
N CYS A 140 -6.63 10.14 6.33
CA CYS A 140 -5.33 9.56 5.94
C CYS A 140 -4.56 10.53 5.03
N LEU A 141 -5.19 11.03 3.97
CA LEU A 141 -4.58 11.97 3.03
C LEU A 141 -4.18 13.28 3.71
N GLN A 142 -5.00 13.81 4.61
CA GLN A 142 -4.70 15.03 5.35
C GLN A 142 -3.44 14.84 6.21
N THR A 143 -3.38 13.77 7.01
CA THR A 143 -2.23 13.44 7.86
C THR A 143 -0.93 13.38 7.06
N TRP A 144 -0.94 12.64 5.95
CA TRP A 144 0.27 12.48 5.14
C TRP A 144 0.63 13.75 4.35
N ARG A 145 -0.35 14.53 3.87
CA ARG A 145 -0.11 15.77 3.12
C ARG A 145 0.29 16.95 4.00
N GLU A 146 0.05 16.89 5.30
CA GLU A 146 0.61 17.86 6.24
C GLU A 146 2.14 17.77 6.30
N VAL A 147 2.69 16.58 6.05
CA VAL A 147 4.12 16.31 6.17
C VAL A 147 4.80 16.23 4.79
N PHE A 148 4.19 15.55 3.82
CA PHE A 148 4.74 15.36 2.48
C PHE A 148 3.98 16.21 1.44
N PRO A 149 4.68 16.89 0.53
CA PRO A 149 4.03 17.66 -0.52
C PRO A 149 3.27 16.74 -1.49
N LYS A 150 2.20 17.29 -2.09
CA LYS A 150 1.29 16.55 -2.99
C LYS A 150 2.02 15.79 -4.10
N GLN A 151 3.12 16.33 -4.62
CA GLN A 151 3.90 15.77 -5.73
C GLN A 151 4.63 14.48 -5.33
N GLN A 152 4.94 14.30 -4.04
CA GLN A 152 5.55 13.07 -3.52
C GLN A 152 4.52 11.96 -3.30
N MET A 153 3.23 12.21 -3.54
CA MET A 153 2.17 11.23 -3.32
C MET A 153 1.42 10.89 -4.60
N LEU A 154 1.58 9.66 -5.07
CA LEU A 154 0.77 9.07 -6.13
C LEU A 154 -0.46 8.39 -5.51
N VAL A 155 -1.64 8.96 -5.78
CA VAL A 155 -2.93 8.32 -5.45
C VAL A 155 -3.44 7.53 -6.65
N LEU A 156 -3.74 6.26 -6.43
CA LEU A 156 -4.25 5.29 -7.40
C LEU A 156 -5.62 4.80 -6.98
N ARG A 157 -6.42 4.31 -7.92
CA ARG A 157 -7.75 3.75 -7.64
C ARG A 157 -7.79 2.27 -8.02
N PHE A 158 -8.43 1.45 -7.20
CA PHE A 158 -8.53 0.00 -7.39
C PHE A 158 -9.15 -0.38 -8.74
N GLU A 159 -10.16 0.36 -9.18
CA GLU A 159 -10.89 0.09 -10.43
C GLU A 159 -9.98 0.23 -11.65
N GLN A 160 -8.92 1.04 -11.57
CA GLN A 160 -7.93 1.17 -12.63
C GLN A 160 -7.11 -0.09 -12.82
N ILE A 161 -7.00 -0.95 -11.80
CA ILE A 161 -6.31 -2.22 -11.94
C ILE A 161 -7.06 -3.14 -12.91
N THR A 162 -8.39 -3.12 -12.87
CA THR A 162 -9.20 -3.92 -13.79
C THR A 162 -9.33 -3.25 -15.17
N ASN A 163 -9.52 -1.93 -15.20
CA ASN A 163 -9.86 -1.21 -16.43
C ASN A 163 -8.63 -0.80 -17.26
N GLU A 164 -7.52 -0.46 -16.61
CA GLU A 164 -6.34 0.15 -17.23
C GLU A 164 -5.02 -0.26 -16.52
N PRO A 165 -4.76 -1.56 -16.25
CA PRO A 165 -3.64 -2.00 -15.42
C PRO A 165 -2.27 -1.55 -15.95
N GLU A 166 -2.12 -1.57 -17.27
CA GLU A 166 -0.89 -1.16 -17.97
C GLU A 166 -0.57 0.32 -17.74
N VAL A 167 -1.60 1.19 -17.81
CA VAL A 167 -1.50 2.62 -17.54
C VAL A 167 -1.19 2.87 -16.07
N LEU A 168 -1.86 2.15 -15.17
CA LEU A 168 -1.65 2.27 -13.73
C LEU A 168 -0.21 1.92 -13.36
N ILE A 169 0.33 0.82 -13.86
CA ILE A 169 1.69 0.38 -13.54
C ILE A 169 2.75 1.33 -14.10
N ASN A 170 2.60 1.80 -15.34
CA ASN A 170 3.53 2.80 -15.88
C ASN A 170 3.48 4.14 -15.12
N ARG A 171 2.32 4.54 -14.58
CA ARG A 171 2.25 5.70 -13.66
C ARG A 171 3.05 5.48 -12.38
N CYS A 172 3.06 4.26 -11.85
CA CYS A 172 3.91 3.91 -10.71
C CYS A 172 5.40 4.01 -11.07
N PHE A 173 5.83 3.44 -12.19
CA PHE A 173 7.23 3.50 -12.63
C PHE A 173 7.71 4.93 -12.84
N GLN A 174 6.93 5.75 -13.55
CA GLN A 174 7.22 7.17 -13.73
C GLN A 174 7.30 7.91 -12.39
N HIS A 175 6.36 7.66 -11.48
CA HIS A 175 6.39 8.28 -10.16
C HIS A 175 7.65 7.87 -9.39
N LEU A 176 8.01 6.59 -9.40
CA LEU A 176 9.20 6.05 -8.76
C LEU A 176 10.51 6.41 -9.47
N GLY A 177 10.44 7.10 -10.61
CA GLY A 177 11.61 7.56 -11.37
C GLY A 177 12.37 6.44 -12.07
N VAL A 178 11.70 5.32 -12.36
CA VAL A 178 12.24 4.21 -13.15
C VAL A 178 11.63 4.20 -14.55
N ALA A 179 12.30 3.51 -15.48
CA ALA A 179 11.84 3.47 -16.87
C ALA A 179 10.41 2.88 -16.97
N PRO A 180 9.48 3.51 -17.71
CA PRO A 180 8.21 2.87 -18.02
C PRO A 180 8.45 1.70 -18.98
N LEU A 181 7.52 0.74 -18.98
CA LEU A 181 7.52 -0.37 -19.92
C LEU A 181 6.82 0.03 -21.22
N ASP A 182 7.38 -0.39 -22.34
CA ASP A 182 6.74 -0.27 -23.65
C ASP A 182 5.54 -1.26 -23.79
N PRO A 183 4.72 -1.15 -24.86
CA PRO A 183 3.56 -2.01 -25.03
C PRO A 183 3.85 -3.51 -25.11
N GLU A 184 5.03 -3.92 -25.60
CA GLU A 184 5.41 -5.34 -25.66
C GLU A 184 5.84 -5.84 -24.28
N GLN A 185 6.68 -5.06 -23.59
CA GLN A 185 7.09 -5.36 -22.22
C GLN A 185 5.88 -5.44 -21.28
N LEU A 186 4.89 -4.56 -21.43
CA LEU A 186 3.64 -4.58 -20.65
C LEU A 186 2.81 -5.86 -20.88
N ARG A 187 2.76 -6.36 -22.13
CA ARG A 187 2.10 -7.64 -22.43
C ARG A 187 2.80 -8.79 -21.70
N GLN A 188 4.13 -8.81 -21.73
CA GLN A 188 4.94 -9.84 -21.07
C GLN A 188 4.91 -9.74 -19.54
N HIS A 189 4.75 -8.52 -18.99
CA HIS A 189 4.66 -8.26 -17.55
C HIS A 189 3.45 -8.95 -16.91
N GLY A 190 2.40 -9.22 -17.69
CA GLY A 190 1.25 -10.01 -17.23
C GLY A 190 0.30 -9.26 -16.29
N CYS A 191 0.17 -7.94 -16.43
CA CYS A 191 -0.62 -7.10 -15.50
C CYS A 191 -2.12 -7.44 -15.46
N ARG A 192 -2.62 -8.27 -16.37
CA ARG A 192 -4.05 -8.64 -16.50
C ARG A 192 -4.45 -9.91 -15.72
N GLU A 193 -3.57 -10.43 -14.87
CA GLU A 193 -3.91 -11.51 -13.93
C GLU A 193 -5.16 -11.17 -13.10
N LYS A 194 -6.02 -12.15 -12.83
CA LYS A 194 -7.27 -11.94 -12.09
C LYS A 194 -6.98 -11.49 -10.66
N ILE A 195 -7.68 -10.45 -10.22
CA ILE A 195 -7.67 -9.97 -8.84
C ILE A 195 -9.06 -10.15 -8.27
N PHE A 196 -9.14 -10.52 -7.00
CA PHE A 196 -10.40 -10.54 -6.28
C PHE A 196 -11.00 -9.12 -6.22
N ALA A 197 -12.00 -8.87 -7.06
CA ALA A 197 -12.70 -7.60 -7.16
C ALA A 197 -13.90 -7.49 -6.20
N GLY A 198 -14.13 -8.50 -5.35
CA GLY A 198 -15.39 -8.66 -4.63
C GLY A 198 -16.39 -9.51 -5.43
N PRO A 199 -17.56 -9.83 -4.84
CA PRO A 199 -18.73 -10.27 -5.60
C PRO A 199 -19.24 -9.16 -6.53
#